data_AF-A0AA46K250-F1
#
_entry.id   AF-A0AA46K250-F1
#
_cell.length_a   1.000
_cell.length_b   1.000
_cell.length_c   1.000
_cell.angle_alpha   90.00
_cell.angle_beta   90.00
_cell.angle_gamma   90.00
#
_symmetry.space_group_name_H-M   'P 1'
#
loop_
_entity.id
_entity.type
_entity.pdbx_description
1 polymer ?
#
loop_
_entity_poly.entity_id
_entity_poly.type
_entity_poly.pdbx_seq_one_letter_code
_entity_poly.pdbx_strand_id
1 'polypeptide(L)'
;MVTIWENIHPDSLSGKICLSFYEEKELFLWFIEHLMNEGIVKLGNGGEFLKGTVKEQVDKFRASFPNTPEEMEYGAFNGYWFLSDACPAGLVWIHENGYQDWT
;
A
#
# COMPACT_ATOMS: atom_id res chain seq x y z
N MET A 1 -5.35 -2.64 1.58
CA MET A 1 -4.34 -1.55 1.71
C MET A 1 -4.75 -0.43 2.67
N VAL A 2 -6.00 0.06 2.60
CA VAL A 2 -6.54 1.13 3.47
C VAL A 2 -6.20 0.93 4.95
N THR A 3 -6.46 -0.26 5.51
CA THR A 3 -6.17 -0.55 6.92
C THR A 3 -4.70 -0.39 7.29
N ILE A 4 -3.76 -0.76 6.41
CA ILE A 4 -2.32 -0.58 6.67
C ILE A 4 -1.99 0.91 6.70
N TRP A 5 -2.51 1.68 5.73
CA TRP A 5 -2.32 3.12 5.65
C TRP A 5 -2.82 3.84 6.90
N GLU A 6 -4.02 3.54 7.36
CA GLU A 6 -4.60 4.14 8.57
C GLU A 6 -3.82 3.80 9.85
N ASN A 7 -3.24 2.60 9.93
CA ASN A 7 -2.47 2.20 11.10
C ASN A 7 -1.03 2.74 11.11
N ILE A 8 -0.52 3.16 9.94
CA ILE A 8 0.76 3.87 9.83
C ILE A 8 0.63 5.34 10.27
N HIS A 9 -0.57 5.93 10.16
CA HIS A 9 -0.79 7.32 10.51
C HIS A 9 -0.53 7.56 12.02
N PRO A 10 0.34 8.52 12.40
CA PRO A 10 0.71 8.82 13.79
C PRO A 10 -0.40 9.06 14.81
N ASP A 11 -1.63 9.37 14.37
CA ASP A 11 -2.79 9.42 15.27
C ASP A 11 -3.03 8.05 15.96
N SER A 12 -2.52 6.96 15.39
CA SER A 12 -2.46 5.63 16.00
C SER A 12 -1.55 5.54 17.24
N LEU A 13 -0.62 6.49 17.43
CA LEU A 13 0.32 6.57 18.56
C LEU A 13 0.02 7.73 19.52
N SER A 14 -1.27 8.05 19.71
CA SER A 14 -1.73 9.13 20.60
C SER A 14 -1.16 10.52 20.24
N GLY A 15 -0.82 10.74 18.96
CA GLY A 15 -0.27 12.01 18.48
C GLY A 15 1.13 12.35 18.98
N LYS A 16 1.87 11.37 19.54
CA LYS A 16 3.24 11.59 20.05
C LYS A 16 4.28 11.77 18.94
N ILE A 17 4.00 11.19 17.79
CA ILE A 17 4.79 11.32 16.56
C ILE A 17 3.87 12.05 15.59
N CYS A 18 4.42 12.92 14.75
CA CYS A 18 3.69 13.54 13.65
C CYS A 18 4.58 13.39 12.41
N LEU A 19 4.08 12.69 11.41
CA LEU A 19 4.75 12.43 10.15
C LEU A 19 4.15 13.35 9.11
N SER A 20 4.99 13.87 8.22
CA SER A 20 4.51 14.45 6.98
C SER A 20 3.90 13.36 6.09
N PHE A 21 3.02 13.74 5.18
CA PHE A 21 2.45 12.81 4.18
C PHE A 21 3.55 12.07 3.39
N TYR A 22 4.67 12.74 3.12
CA TYR A 22 5.83 12.10 2.49
C TYR A 22 6.41 10.99 3.39
N GLU A 23 6.61 11.24 4.68
CA GLU A 23 7.12 10.22 5.60
C GLU A 23 6.14 9.05 5.79
N GLU A 24 4.84 9.30 5.82
CA GLU A 24 3.81 8.25 5.83
C GLU A 24 3.87 7.38 4.57
N LYS A 25 3.97 8.02 3.39
CA LYS A 25 4.15 7.34 2.10
C LYS A 25 5.42 6.48 2.11
N GLU A 26 6.55 7.01 2.55
CA GLU A 26 7.80 6.25 2.60
C GLU A 26 7.71 5.06 3.56
N LEU A 27 7.11 5.24 4.73
CA LEU A 27 6.93 4.17 5.72
C LEU A 27 5.97 3.08 5.19
N PHE A 28 4.88 3.47 4.54
CA PHE A 28 3.96 2.53 3.88
C PHE A 28 4.67 1.72 2.80
N LEU A 29 5.38 2.37 1.88
CA LEU A 29 6.06 1.70 0.79
C LEU A 29 7.16 0.76 1.30
N TRP A 30 7.93 1.18 2.30
CA TRP A 30 8.93 0.34 2.96
C TRP A 30 8.29 -0.91 3.57
N PHE A 31 7.16 -0.75 4.27
CA PHE A 31 6.48 -1.87 4.91
C PHE A 31 5.93 -2.88 3.89
N ILE A 32 5.33 -2.39 2.80
CA ILE A 32 4.87 -3.27 1.70
C ILE A 32 6.06 -3.99 1.05
N GLU A 33 7.14 -3.29 0.74
CA GLU A 33 8.36 -3.90 0.19
C GLU A 33 8.92 -4.99 1.11
N HIS A 34 8.94 -4.75 2.42
CA HIS A 34 9.37 -5.74 3.40
C HIS A 34 8.50 -7.01 3.37
N LEU A 35 7.17 -6.86 3.44
CA LEU A 35 6.24 -8.00 3.37
C LEU A 35 6.36 -8.79 2.06
N MET A 36 6.60 -8.09 0.94
CA MET A 36 6.83 -8.73 -0.36
C MET A 36 8.12 -9.55 -0.38
N ASN A 37 9.19 -9.04 0.22
CA ASN A 37 10.47 -9.75 0.31
C ASN A 37 10.39 -10.99 1.22
N GLU A 38 9.55 -10.96 2.26
CA GLU A 38 9.27 -12.13 3.10
C GLU A 38 8.29 -13.12 2.45
N GLY A 39 7.70 -12.77 1.31
CA GLY A 39 6.75 -13.62 0.59
C GLY A 39 5.36 -13.69 1.25
N ILE A 40 5.07 -12.82 2.23
CA ILE A 40 3.80 -12.74 2.94
C ILE A 40 2.71 -12.14 2.04
N VAL A 41 3.10 -11.16 1.21
CA VAL A 41 2.19 -10.52 0.25
C VAL A 41 2.80 -10.43 -1.14
N LYS A 42 1.94 -10.28 -2.14
CA LYS A 42 2.28 -9.86 -3.50
C LYS A 42 1.42 -8.68 -3.92
N LEU A 43 1.84 -7.97 -4.95
CA LEU A 43 1.01 -6.97 -5.62
C LEU A 43 0.31 -7.61 -6.83
N GLY A 44 -0.97 -7.33 -6.99
CA GLY A 44 -1.76 -7.88 -8.09
C GLY A 44 -2.97 -7.01 -8.44
N ASN A 45 -3.48 -7.20 -9.65
CA ASN A 45 -4.69 -6.53 -10.14
C ASN A 45 -5.40 -7.45 -11.15
N GLY A 46 -6.73 -7.47 -11.12
CA GLY A 46 -7.53 -8.22 -12.10
C GLY A 46 -7.26 -9.74 -12.12
N GLY A 47 -6.85 -10.32 -10.99
CA GLY A 47 -6.51 -11.75 -10.89
C GLY A 47 -5.10 -12.11 -11.38
N GLU A 48 -4.27 -11.13 -11.74
CA GLU A 48 -2.87 -11.34 -12.11
C GLU A 48 -1.92 -10.65 -11.13
N PHE A 49 -0.78 -11.29 -10.86
CA PHE A 49 0.31 -10.65 -10.13
C PHE A 49 1.07 -9.67 -11.03
N LEU A 50 1.54 -8.58 -10.44
CA LEU A 50 2.51 -7.72 -11.10
C LEU A 50 3.79 -8.50 -11.42
N LYS A 51 4.40 -8.17 -12.56
CA LYS A 51 5.63 -8.80 -13.05
C LYS A 51 6.86 -7.95 -12.74
N GLY A 52 8.00 -8.63 -12.57
CA GLY A 52 9.29 -8.03 -12.25
C GLY A 52 9.73 -8.34 -10.82
N THR A 53 10.90 -7.84 -10.45
CA THR A 53 11.42 -7.90 -9.07
C THR A 53 10.55 -7.09 -8.11
N VAL A 54 10.64 -7.38 -6.81
CA VAL A 54 9.94 -6.61 -5.76
C VAL A 54 10.22 -5.12 -5.92
N LYS A 55 11.49 -4.74 -6.09
CA LYS A 55 11.90 -3.34 -6.27
C LYS A 55 11.24 -2.67 -7.46
N GLU A 56 11.22 -3.33 -8.63
CA GLU A 56 10.58 -2.79 -9.83
C GLU A 56 9.06 -2.61 -9.65
N GLN A 57 8.41 -3.52 -8.94
CA GLN A 57 6.98 -3.42 -8.66
C GLN A 57 6.68 -2.26 -7.71
N VAL A 58 7.46 -2.13 -6.63
CA VAL A 58 7.32 -1.05 -5.64
C VAL A 58 7.63 0.31 -6.29
N ASP A 59 8.63 0.40 -7.17
CA ASP A 59 8.95 1.64 -7.88
C ASP A 59 7.82 2.08 -8.81
N LYS A 60 7.20 1.15 -9.52
CA LYS A 60 6.01 1.43 -10.35
C LYS A 60 4.83 1.87 -9.49
N PHE A 61 4.58 1.17 -8.38
CA PHE A 61 3.52 1.52 -7.45
C PHE A 61 3.73 2.93 -6.86
N ARG A 62 4.96 3.24 -6.43
CA ARG A 62 5.37 4.56 -5.92
C ARG A 62 5.10 5.68 -6.92
N ALA A 63 5.36 5.46 -8.20
CA ALA A 63 5.16 6.45 -9.26
C ALA A 63 3.68 6.83 -9.44
N SER A 64 2.75 5.91 -9.16
CA SER A 64 1.31 6.17 -9.17
C SER A 64 0.75 6.64 -7.84
N PHE A 65 1.49 6.43 -6.74
CA PHE A 65 1.03 6.75 -5.39
C PHE A 65 0.82 8.25 -5.21
N PRO A 66 -0.26 8.68 -4.52
CA PRO A 66 -0.54 10.09 -4.23
C PRO A 66 0.66 10.86 -3.65
N ASN A 67 0.71 12.17 -3.85
CA ASN A 67 1.74 13.05 -3.31
C ASN A 67 1.18 14.04 -2.28
N THR A 68 -0.15 14.09 -2.13
CA THR A 68 -0.84 14.94 -1.15
C THR A 68 -1.95 14.17 -0.43
N PRO A 69 -2.37 14.61 0.77
CA PRO A 69 -3.54 14.06 1.44
C PRO A 69 -4.82 14.13 0.60
N GLU A 70 -5.04 15.22 -0.14
CA GLU A 70 -6.21 15.39 -1.02
C GLU A 70 -6.23 14.36 -2.17
N GLU A 71 -5.09 14.08 -2.78
CA GLU A 71 -4.96 13.02 -3.78
C GLU A 71 -5.22 11.62 -3.19
N MET A 72 -4.83 11.39 -1.92
CA MET A 72 -5.07 10.14 -1.19
C MET A 72 -6.55 9.98 -0.81
N GLU A 73 -7.24 11.07 -0.47
CA GLU A 73 -8.68 11.07 -0.21
C GLU A 73 -9.50 10.75 -1.45
N TYR A 74 -8.99 11.08 -2.64
CA TYR A 74 -9.59 10.80 -3.94
C TYR A 74 -11.09 11.15 -3.98
N GLY A 75 -11.45 12.28 -3.36
CA GLY A 75 -12.81 12.83 -3.31
C GLY A 75 -13.77 12.17 -2.30
N ALA A 76 -13.29 11.29 -1.41
CA ALA A 76 -14.14 10.63 -0.43
C ALA A 76 -13.57 10.65 1.00
N PHE A 77 -12.54 9.85 1.28
CA PHE A 77 -11.95 9.72 2.62
C PHE A 77 -10.50 9.27 2.53
N ASN A 78 -9.70 9.53 3.56
CA ASN A 78 -8.29 9.17 3.58
C ASN A 78 -8.06 7.69 3.29
N GLY A 79 -7.30 7.37 2.25
CA GLY A 79 -7.06 6.00 1.79
C GLY A 79 -8.03 5.50 0.71
N TYR A 80 -9.06 6.27 0.35
CA TYR A 80 -10.00 5.86 -0.71
C TYR A 80 -9.32 5.66 -2.07
N TRP A 81 -8.20 6.35 -2.34
CA TRP A 81 -7.39 6.11 -3.53
C TRP A 81 -7.08 4.62 -3.75
N PHE A 82 -6.79 3.85 -2.68
CA PHE A 82 -6.50 2.40 -2.77
C PHE A 82 -7.67 1.56 -3.29
N LEU A 83 -8.90 2.06 -3.16
CA LEU A 83 -10.13 1.38 -3.60
C LEU A 83 -10.57 1.85 -4.99
N SER A 84 -9.88 2.83 -5.56
CA SER A 84 -10.20 3.41 -6.87
C SER A 84 -9.43 2.74 -8.00
N ASP A 85 -9.91 2.92 -9.22
CA ASP A 85 -9.21 2.48 -10.44
C ASP A 85 -7.88 3.22 -10.68
N ALA A 86 -7.59 4.29 -9.91
CA ALA A 86 -6.30 4.97 -9.96
C ALA A 86 -5.19 4.20 -9.23
N CYS A 87 -5.54 3.28 -8.33
CA CYS A 87 -4.59 2.40 -7.67
C CYS A 87 -4.19 1.24 -8.61
N PRO A 88 -2.91 1.10 -8.98
CA PRO A 88 -2.51 0.14 -10.02
C PRO A 88 -2.55 -1.33 -9.53
N ALA A 89 -2.57 -1.57 -8.22
CA ALA A 89 -2.58 -2.91 -7.64
C ALA A 89 -3.09 -2.93 -6.20
N GLY A 90 -3.75 -4.03 -5.83
CA GLY A 90 -4.08 -4.41 -4.46
C GLY A 90 -3.05 -5.37 -3.86
N LEU A 91 -3.27 -5.76 -2.60
CA LEU A 91 -2.45 -6.76 -1.92
C LEU A 91 -3.05 -8.13 -2.12
N VAL A 92 -2.19 -9.10 -2.39
CA VAL A 92 -2.56 -10.51 -2.38
C VAL A 92 -1.81 -11.21 -1.26
N TRP A 93 -2.51 -11.63 -0.23
CA TRP A 93 -1.93 -12.34 0.91
C TRP A 93 -1.69 -13.80 0.56
N ILE A 94 -0.50 -14.29 0.87
CA ILE A 94 -0.09 -15.67 0.60
C ILE A 94 -0.09 -16.43 1.91
N HIS A 95 -1.04 -17.36 2.06
CA HIS A 95 -1.13 -18.21 3.25
C HIS A 95 -0.23 -19.44 3.13
N GLU A 96 0.12 -20.07 4.25
CA GLU A 96 1.02 -21.23 4.30
C GLU A 96 0.54 -22.42 3.45
N ASN A 97 -0.78 -22.58 3.31
CA ASN A 97 -1.39 -23.62 2.47
C ASN A 97 -1.43 -23.26 0.97
N GLY A 98 -0.86 -22.11 0.58
CA GLY A 98 -0.88 -21.59 -0.79
C GLY A 98 -2.17 -20.85 -1.19
N TYR A 99 -3.14 -20.71 -0.28
CA TYR A 99 -4.33 -19.90 -0.51
C TYR A 99 -3.93 -18.42 -0.73
N GLN A 100 -4.64 -17.77 -1.65
CA GLN A 100 -4.40 -16.38 -2.04
C GLN A 100 -5.64 -15.56 -1.70
N ASP A 101 -5.48 -14.60 -0.81
CA ASP A 101 -6.54 -13.65 -0.46
C ASP A 101 -6.29 -12.31 -1.15
N TRP A 102 -7.20 -11.89 -2.04
CA TRP A 102 -7.05 -10.72 -2.88
C TRP A 102 -7.83 -9.55 -2.28
N THR A 103 -7.13 -8.47 -1.93
CA THR A 103 -7.64 -7.33 -1.16
C THR A 103 -7.33 -5.96 -1.75
#